data_AF-A0A6N2JKJ7-F1
#
_entry.id   AF-A0A6N2JKJ7-F1
#
_cell.length_a   1.000
_cell.length_b   1.000
_cell.length_c   1.000
_cell.angle_alpha   90.00
_cell.angle_beta   90.00
_cell.angle_gamma   90.00
#
_symmetry.space_group_name_H-M   'P 1'
#
loop_
_entity.id
_entity.type
_entity.pdbx_description
1 polymer ?
#
loop_
_entity_poly.entity_id
_entity_poly.type
_entity_poly.pdbx_seq_one_letter_code
_entity_poly.pdbx_strand_id
1 'polypeptide(L)'
;MRRLWKFSLSHILTIFLLCISFTFATYIGVGANIATTAIFAQSNPEATNNPTTPAPNQSVANPTVTDAAKPPANKDGSANPTKPPVKDNVKKTTTPDENPLGMNNLVPFPSNVALPINVGVALFVNNISKINEASNTFESQFDLRYNWKDPRLAFDTGEMGTNRLEFGQEAAVAKLATIWNPQIKITNIIEKDAQIVPGLFIHYDGEVELIQRVKATFETKLNLDAFPFDSQSLLVAMLSSKYNSNQIALTQDQNDLNESGLDPDLKVNGWKPQGISFKMTQLRAWNGAFLRQIEARVGMKRIPNAILGSIFTPFFLTLIVPTIFTFFANVDLAPRLVAWSGSILALVALTFTFSVRYPWLGSNSLVSQIFTAGHAFQLISVLLSITLFNPDVAKKMDRFIVAELVSYLRWLVPVGFLGVLITKSLLTAFDW
;
A
#
# COMPACT_ATOMS: atom_id res chain seq x y z
N MET A 1 -32.69 -61.21 -6.38
CA MET A 1 -32.94 -60.07 -7.29
C MET A 1 -32.40 -58.79 -6.65
N ARG A 2 -31.72 -57.90 -7.39
CA ARG A 2 -31.38 -56.54 -6.93
C ARG A 2 -31.83 -55.54 -8.00
N ARG A 3 -32.58 -54.50 -7.63
CA ARG A 3 -33.00 -53.44 -8.56
C ARG A 3 -31.79 -52.54 -8.87
N LEU A 4 -31.32 -52.54 -10.11
CA LEU A 4 -30.40 -51.52 -10.59
C LEU A 4 -31.15 -50.20 -10.78
N TRP A 5 -30.67 -49.13 -10.17
CA TRP A 5 -31.18 -47.78 -10.38
C TRP A 5 -30.88 -47.33 -11.82
N LYS A 6 -31.92 -47.08 -12.62
CA LYS A 6 -31.78 -46.43 -13.92
C LYS A 6 -31.61 -44.92 -13.73
N PHE A 7 -30.37 -44.44 -13.66
CA PHE A 7 -30.10 -43.02 -13.86
C PHE A 7 -30.54 -42.63 -15.27
N SER A 8 -31.54 -41.75 -15.36
CA SER A 8 -32.08 -41.27 -16.64
C SER A 8 -31.12 -40.28 -17.28
N LEU A 9 -31.00 -40.31 -18.62
CA LEU A 9 -30.23 -39.36 -19.41
C LEU A 9 -30.64 -37.90 -19.10
N SER A 10 -31.92 -37.70 -18.77
CA SER A 10 -32.47 -36.42 -18.28
C SER A 10 -31.68 -35.83 -17.11
N HIS A 11 -31.22 -36.64 -16.15
CA HIS A 11 -30.51 -36.14 -14.96
C HIS A 11 -29.08 -35.68 -15.29
N ILE A 12 -28.41 -36.36 -16.22
CA ILE A 12 -27.09 -35.93 -16.70
C ILE A 12 -27.24 -34.62 -17.49
N LEU A 13 -28.28 -34.51 -18.32
CA LEU A 13 -28.56 -33.30 -19.08
C LEU A 13 -28.97 -32.11 -18.18
N THR A 14 -29.78 -32.33 -17.14
CA THR A 14 -30.10 -31.24 -16.19
C THR A 14 -28.91 -30.85 -15.33
N ILE A 15 -28.02 -31.76 -14.92
CA ILE A 15 -26.76 -31.41 -14.25
C ILE A 15 -25.87 -30.57 -15.18
N PHE A 16 -25.73 -30.97 -16.45
CA PHE A 16 -24.93 -30.24 -17.43
C PHE A 16 -25.49 -28.83 -17.70
N LEU A 17 -26.81 -28.70 -17.87
CA LEU A 17 -27.49 -27.41 -18.00
C LEU A 17 -27.42 -26.57 -16.73
N LEU A 18 -27.52 -27.19 -15.54
CA LEU A 18 -27.35 -26.50 -14.25
C LEU A 18 -25.94 -25.91 -14.14
N CYS A 19 -24.89 -26.68 -14.43
CA CYS A 19 -23.51 -26.18 -14.43
C CYS A 19 -23.29 -25.00 -15.40
N ILE A 20 -23.85 -25.07 -16.61
CA ILE A 20 -23.81 -23.95 -17.58
C ILE A 20 -24.55 -22.73 -17.01
N SER A 21 -25.75 -22.92 -16.46
CA SER A 21 -26.54 -21.83 -15.85
C SER A 21 -25.88 -21.23 -14.61
N PHE A 22 -25.14 -22.01 -13.81
CA PHE A 22 -24.41 -21.51 -12.64
C PHE A 22 -23.22 -20.63 -13.06
N THR A 23 -22.53 -21.02 -14.13
CA THR A 23 -21.46 -20.21 -14.77
C THR A 23 -22.01 -18.92 -15.38
N PHE A 24 -23.29 -18.90 -15.79
CA PHE A 24 -23.97 -17.72 -16.31
C PHE A 24 -24.55 -16.83 -15.19
N ALA A 25 -24.99 -17.42 -14.07
CA ALA A 25 -25.52 -16.69 -12.91
C ALA A 25 -24.43 -15.88 -12.21
N THR A 26 -23.22 -16.44 -12.06
CA THR A 26 -22.04 -15.70 -11.54
C THR A 26 -21.59 -14.56 -12.45
N TYR A 27 -22.04 -14.52 -13.70
CA TYR A 27 -21.74 -13.45 -14.66
C TYR A 27 -22.71 -12.26 -14.58
N ILE A 28 -23.88 -12.42 -13.93
CA ILE A 28 -24.94 -11.40 -13.87
C ILE A 28 -25.22 -10.93 -12.43
N GLY A 29 -24.84 -11.69 -11.40
CA GLY A 29 -25.38 -11.56 -10.04
C GLY A 29 -24.41 -11.25 -8.89
N VAL A 30 -23.44 -10.32 -9.02
CA VAL A 30 -22.70 -9.78 -7.84
C VAL A 30 -22.66 -8.25 -7.86
N GLY A 31 -23.83 -7.64 -7.63
CA GLY A 31 -24.00 -6.21 -7.37
C GLY A 31 -24.32 -5.89 -5.91
N ALA A 32 -23.84 -6.69 -4.95
CA ALA A 32 -24.18 -6.54 -3.54
C ALA A 32 -23.07 -7.05 -2.58
N ASN A 33 -22.58 -6.14 -1.73
CA ASN A 33 -21.98 -6.35 -0.40
C ASN A 33 -21.30 -7.70 -0.09
N ILE A 34 -19.99 -7.80 -0.34
CA ILE A 34 -19.10 -8.71 0.41
C ILE A 34 -18.24 -7.85 1.34
N ALA A 35 -18.75 -7.58 2.54
CA ALA A 35 -18.10 -6.76 3.57
C ALA A 35 -18.17 -7.39 4.97
N THR A 36 -18.38 -8.72 5.05
CA THR A 36 -18.71 -9.41 6.31
C THR A 36 -18.08 -10.81 6.45
N THR A 37 -16.84 -11.01 5.99
CA THR A 37 -16.15 -12.31 6.15
C THR A 37 -14.62 -12.17 6.27
N ALA A 38 -14.17 -11.25 7.13
CA ALA A 38 -12.74 -11.00 7.40
C ALA A 38 -12.46 -10.68 8.89
N ILE A 39 -13.12 -11.39 9.80
CA ILE A 39 -12.85 -11.36 11.26
C ILE A 39 -12.82 -12.82 11.75
N PHE A 40 -11.93 -13.12 12.70
CA PHE A 40 -11.53 -14.45 13.20
C PHE A 40 -10.74 -15.34 12.20
N ALA A 41 -9.41 -15.32 12.33
CA ALA A 41 -8.60 -16.53 12.64
C ALA A 41 -7.08 -16.23 12.71
N GLN A 42 -6.61 -15.51 13.75
CA GLN A 42 -5.18 -15.48 14.09
C GLN A 42 -4.96 -15.25 15.59
N SER A 43 -5.21 -16.30 16.38
CA SER A 43 -4.92 -16.35 17.82
C SER A 43 -3.48 -16.82 18.06
N ASN A 44 -2.70 -16.04 18.81
CA ASN A 44 -1.29 -16.30 19.10
C ASN A 44 -1.07 -17.62 19.89
N PRO A 45 -0.20 -18.55 19.45
CA PRO A 45 -0.07 -19.88 20.06
C PRO A 45 1.12 -20.01 21.04
N GLU A 46 1.30 -19.08 21.99
CA GLU A 46 2.40 -19.21 22.97
C GLU A 46 2.11 -18.52 24.32
N ALA A 47 1.46 -19.25 25.25
CA ALA A 47 1.56 -19.06 26.72
C ALA A 47 0.59 -19.99 27.49
N THR A 48 1.10 -21.11 28.05
CA THR A 48 0.72 -21.66 29.39
C THR A 48 1.52 -22.93 29.67
N ASN A 49 2.42 -22.89 30.66
CA ASN A 49 2.89 -24.07 31.41
C ASN A 49 3.39 -23.61 32.78
N ASN A 50 2.60 -23.85 33.83
CA ASN A 50 2.95 -23.52 35.21
C ASN A 50 3.77 -24.65 35.86
N PRO A 51 4.85 -24.34 36.59
CA PRO A 51 5.44 -25.25 37.59
C PRO A 51 4.91 -24.95 39.00
N THR A 52 4.62 -26.00 39.77
CA THR A 52 4.13 -25.91 41.15
C THR A 52 5.27 -25.90 42.18
N THR A 53 5.18 -25.09 43.22
CA THR A 53 6.15 -25.03 44.35
C THR A 53 6.12 -26.31 45.20
N PRO A 54 7.24 -26.68 45.84
CA PRO A 54 7.30 -26.50 47.30
C PRO A 54 8.66 -26.03 47.86
N ALA A 55 8.67 -25.59 49.12
CA ALA A 55 9.85 -25.30 49.95
C ALA A 55 10.17 -26.53 50.87
N PRO A 56 11.15 -26.53 51.81
CA PRO A 56 12.14 -25.48 52.20
C PRO A 56 13.61 -26.00 52.38
N ASN A 57 14.60 -25.13 52.71
CA ASN A 57 15.37 -25.20 53.98
C ASN A 57 16.36 -24.02 54.25
N GLN A 58 17.08 -24.09 55.39
CA GLN A 58 17.77 -23.04 56.16
C GLN A 58 19.24 -22.68 55.79
N SER A 59 19.71 -21.58 56.44
CA SER A 59 21.11 -21.33 56.91
C SER A 59 22.10 -20.69 55.91
N VAL A 60 23.11 -19.88 56.31
CA VAL A 60 23.45 -19.20 57.58
C VAL A 60 24.48 -18.06 57.34
N ALA A 61 24.72 -17.22 58.36
CA ALA A 61 25.85 -16.28 58.55
C ALA A 61 25.66 -14.77 58.19
N ASN A 62 26.23 -13.95 59.06
CA ASN A 62 26.30 -12.48 59.14
C ASN A 62 27.81 -12.14 59.39
N PRO A 63 28.29 -10.93 59.81
CA PRO A 63 27.66 -9.61 60.04
C PRO A 63 28.28 -8.46 59.19
N THR A 64 27.80 -7.21 59.25
CA THR A 64 28.42 -6.07 60.00
C THR A 64 27.93 -4.74 59.36
N VAL A 65 27.50 -3.65 60.01
CA VAL A 65 27.08 -3.38 61.41
C VAL A 65 26.07 -2.20 61.47
N THR A 66 25.60 -1.89 62.68
CA THR A 66 24.73 -0.81 63.20
C THR A 66 25.43 0.58 63.29
N ASP A 67 24.86 1.71 63.73
CA ASP A 67 23.72 2.08 64.62
C ASP A 67 22.93 3.31 64.04
N ALA A 68 21.62 3.54 64.25
CA ALA A 68 20.82 3.85 65.46
C ALA A 68 21.00 5.30 65.99
N ALA A 69 20.02 6.00 66.61
CA ALA A 69 18.68 5.65 67.13
C ALA A 69 17.64 6.81 67.03
N LYS A 70 16.46 6.73 67.72
CA LYS A 70 15.30 7.66 67.58
C LYS A 70 14.57 8.04 68.92
N PRO A 71 13.22 7.88 69.12
CA PRO A 71 12.25 8.87 69.67
C PRO A 71 12.14 8.91 71.23
N PRO A 72 11.34 9.78 71.93
CA PRO A 72 10.15 10.61 71.54
C PRO A 72 10.31 12.13 71.91
N ALA A 73 9.33 13.03 72.18
CA ALA A 73 7.84 13.10 72.29
C ALA A 73 7.35 14.53 71.87
N ASN A 74 6.07 14.98 71.75
CA ASN A 74 4.70 14.60 72.21
C ASN A 74 4.35 14.98 73.68
N LYS A 75 3.23 15.64 74.05
CA LYS A 75 2.00 16.13 73.37
C LYS A 75 1.55 17.53 73.91
N ASP A 76 0.65 18.21 73.17
CA ASP A 76 -0.66 18.78 73.60
C ASP A 76 -1.01 20.09 72.86
N GLY A 77 -2.29 20.51 72.88
CA GLY A 77 -2.73 21.79 72.29
C GLY A 77 -4.24 22.04 72.33
N SER A 78 -4.66 23.29 72.14
CA SER A 78 -6.05 23.69 71.81
C SER A 78 -6.17 25.17 71.38
N ALA A 79 -7.14 25.43 70.50
CA ALA A 79 -7.85 26.69 70.25
C ALA A 79 -7.14 27.96 69.68
N ASN A 80 -7.99 28.78 69.05
CA ASN A 80 -7.78 30.03 68.30
C ASN A 80 -8.56 31.17 69.06
N PRO A 81 -8.81 32.41 68.56
CA PRO A 81 -8.26 33.17 67.42
C PRO A 81 -7.91 34.66 67.72
N THR A 82 -7.26 35.38 66.78
CA THR A 82 -7.62 36.77 66.30
C THR A 82 -6.62 37.33 65.25
N LYS A 83 -6.89 38.54 64.71
CA LYS A 83 -6.20 39.20 63.56
C LYS A 83 -5.30 40.39 64.03
N PRO A 84 -4.68 41.23 63.16
CA PRO A 84 -3.25 41.55 63.21
C PRO A 84 -2.93 42.95 63.82
N PRO A 85 -1.66 43.40 63.81
CA PRO A 85 -1.29 44.30 62.72
C PRO A 85 0.15 44.19 62.17
N VAL A 86 0.31 44.83 61.01
CA VAL A 86 1.50 45.20 60.22
C VAL A 86 2.79 45.45 61.00
N LYS A 87 3.92 44.98 60.43
CA LYS A 87 5.18 45.75 60.36
C LYS A 87 5.80 45.64 58.96
N ASP A 88 6.43 46.72 58.54
CA ASP A 88 7.02 46.90 57.20
C ASP A 88 8.26 46.03 56.96
N ASN A 89 8.57 45.75 55.70
CA ASN A 89 9.97 45.68 55.28
C ASN A 89 10.18 45.86 53.76
N VAL A 90 11.12 46.75 53.43
CA VAL A 90 11.92 46.84 52.20
C VAL A 90 11.22 46.65 50.85
N LYS A 91 11.03 47.78 50.15
CA LYS A 91 10.80 47.85 48.69
C LYS A 91 12.00 47.28 47.92
N LYS A 92 12.01 45.98 47.64
CA LYS A 92 13.00 45.34 46.75
C LYS A 92 12.61 45.62 45.30
N THR A 93 13.47 46.31 44.55
CA THR A 93 13.27 46.59 43.12
C THR A 93 13.15 45.28 42.34
N THR A 94 11.99 45.04 41.72
CA THR A 94 11.80 43.92 40.78
C THR A 94 12.41 44.27 39.43
N THR A 95 13.34 43.43 38.97
CA THR A 95 13.68 43.28 37.55
C THR A 95 12.42 42.93 36.76
N PRO A 96 12.22 43.46 35.54
CA PRO A 96 11.39 42.80 34.55
C PRO A 96 12.09 41.52 34.02
N ASP A 97 11.40 40.78 33.18
CA ASP A 97 11.92 39.70 32.32
C ASP A 97 12.42 38.41 32.99
N GLU A 98 11.51 37.73 33.70
CA GLU A 98 11.41 36.27 33.58
C GLU A 98 10.02 35.90 33.01
N ASN A 99 10.01 35.24 31.85
CA ASN A 99 8.78 34.82 31.15
C ASN A 99 8.24 33.53 31.79
N PRO A 100 7.10 33.56 32.53
CA PRO A 100 6.66 32.45 33.39
C PRO A 100 6.16 31.21 32.63
N LEU A 101 6.14 31.23 31.29
CA LEU A 101 5.68 30.13 30.44
C LEU A 101 6.82 29.41 29.71
N GLY A 102 8.09 29.80 29.89
CA GLY A 102 9.25 29.11 29.32
C GLY A 102 9.27 29.04 27.78
N MET A 103 8.59 29.97 27.08
CA MET A 103 8.34 29.93 25.63
C MET A 103 9.57 30.19 24.73
N ASN A 104 10.79 30.03 25.25
CA ASN A 104 12.05 30.41 24.60
C ASN A 104 12.34 29.61 23.31
N ASN A 105 11.65 28.49 23.09
CA ASN A 105 11.85 27.60 21.94
C ASN A 105 10.74 27.71 20.86
N LEU A 106 9.86 28.71 20.93
CA LEU A 106 8.77 28.91 19.96
C LEU A 106 9.06 30.05 18.99
N VAL A 107 9.63 29.74 17.82
CA VAL A 107 9.83 30.74 16.75
C VAL A 107 8.45 31.30 16.30
N PRO A 108 8.23 32.62 16.37
CA PRO A 108 6.93 33.22 16.09
C PRO A 108 6.61 33.22 14.58
N PHE A 109 5.33 33.02 14.29
CA PHE A 109 4.77 33.18 12.93
C PHE A 109 5.07 34.59 12.38
N PRO A 110 5.27 34.78 11.06
CA PRO A 110 5.60 36.08 10.50
C PRO A 110 4.51 37.14 10.73
N SER A 111 4.85 38.18 11.51
CA SER A 111 4.06 39.40 11.62
C SER A 111 4.19 40.24 10.34
N ASN A 112 3.15 41.02 10.02
CA ASN A 112 3.10 41.94 8.87
C ASN A 112 3.24 41.29 7.48
N VAL A 113 3.02 39.97 7.36
CA VAL A 113 2.92 39.27 6.07
C VAL A 113 1.46 39.06 5.70
N ALA A 114 1.13 39.16 4.41
CA ALA A 114 -0.22 38.88 3.91
C ALA A 114 -0.60 37.41 4.16
N LEU A 115 -1.85 37.18 4.59
CA LEU A 115 -2.38 35.85 4.86
C LEU A 115 -3.34 35.39 3.76
N PRO A 116 -3.31 34.10 3.36
CA PRO A 116 -2.36 33.07 3.78
C PRO A 116 -0.97 33.29 3.17
N ILE A 117 0.08 32.82 3.85
CA ILE A 117 1.42 32.75 3.26
C ILE A 117 1.42 31.67 2.17
N ASN A 118 1.70 32.06 0.94
CA ASN A 118 1.91 31.11 -0.15
C ASN A 118 3.23 30.38 0.03
N VAL A 119 3.19 29.06 -0.12
CA VAL A 119 4.36 28.18 -0.16
C VAL A 119 4.31 27.43 -1.48
N GLY A 120 5.22 27.79 -2.39
CA GLY A 120 5.46 27.05 -3.63
C GLY A 120 6.01 25.67 -3.33
N VAL A 121 5.62 24.67 -4.13
CA VAL A 121 6.00 23.26 -3.93
C VAL A 121 6.35 22.60 -5.25
N ALA A 122 7.62 22.22 -5.40
CA ALA A 122 8.11 21.43 -6.53
C ALA A 122 8.63 20.05 -6.09
N LEU A 123 8.55 19.07 -6.99
CA LEU A 123 9.04 17.70 -6.79
C LEU A 123 9.90 17.26 -7.98
N PHE A 124 11.17 16.96 -7.74
CA PHE A 124 12.06 16.34 -8.72
C PHE A 124 12.39 14.89 -8.33
N VAL A 125 12.03 13.93 -9.19
CA VAL A 125 12.23 12.49 -8.92
C VAL A 125 13.57 12.03 -9.51
N ASN A 126 14.56 11.86 -8.63
CA ASN A 126 15.88 11.34 -8.98
C ASN A 126 15.85 9.84 -9.30
N ASN A 127 15.16 9.03 -8.49
CA ASN A 127 15.13 7.57 -8.64
C ASN A 127 13.87 6.94 -8.05
N ILE A 128 13.44 5.80 -8.60
CA ILE A 128 12.43 4.90 -8.04
C ILE A 128 13.06 3.51 -7.98
N SER A 129 13.67 3.16 -6.85
CA SER A 129 14.42 1.91 -6.65
C SER A 129 13.54 0.67 -6.86
N LYS A 130 12.30 0.72 -6.37
CA LYS A 130 11.40 -0.43 -6.31
C LYS A 130 9.94 0.00 -6.20
N ILE A 131 9.05 -0.68 -6.91
CA ILE A 131 7.61 -0.67 -6.66
C ILE A 131 7.26 -2.06 -6.11
N ASN A 132 6.39 -2.15 -5.10
CA ASN A 132 5.97 -3.40 -4.49
C ASN A 132 4.44 -3.50 -4.48
N GLU A 133 3.91 -4.26 -5.43
CA GLU A 133 2.48 -4.47 -5.60
C GLU A 133 1.84 -5.27 -4.45
N ALA A 134 2.63 -6.04 -3.68
CA ALA A 134 2.10 -6.84 -2.58
C ALA A 134 1.82 -6.00 -1.32
N SER A 135 2.67 -5.02 -1.02
CA SER A 135 2.51 -4.13 0.14
C SER A 135 1.84 -2.79 -0.17
N ASN A 136 1.52 -2.48 -1.44
CA ASN A 136 1.08 -1.15 -1.87
C ASN A 136 2.09 -0.05 -1.48
N THR A 137 3.38 -0.28 -1.77
CA THR A 137 4.45 0.68 -1.48
C THR A 137 5.42 0.87 -2.64
N PHE A 138 6.19 1.96 -2.61
CA PHE A 138 7.35 2.16 -3.48
C PHE A 138 8.51 2.81 -2.72
N GLU A 139 9.74 2.43 -3.06
CA GLU A 139 10.97 3.08 -2.60
C GLU A 139 11.42 4.08 -3.66
N SER A 140 11.66 5.32 -3.26
CA SER A 140 12.09 6.39 -4.16
C SER A 140 13.04 7.36 -3.47
N GLN A 141 13.90 7.98 -4.27
CA GLN A 141 14.64 9.17 -3.89
C GLN A 141 14.18 10.36 -4.74
N PHE A 142 13.76 11.43 -4.08
CA PHE A 142 13.33 12.67 -4.72
C PHE A 142 13.84 13.89 -3.96
N ASP A 143 13.90 15.02 -4.64
CA ASP A 143 14.11 16.33 -4.04
C ASP A 143 12.78 17.06 -4.00
N LEU A 144 12.32 17.40 -2.80
CA LEU A 144 11.22 18.34 -2.60
C LEU A 144 11.79 19.74 -2.41
N ARG A 145 11.24 20.72 -3.12
CA ARG A 145 11.56 22.13 -2.93
C ARG A 145 10.32 22.83 -2.39
N TYR A 146 10.52 23.61 -1.32
CA TYR A 146 9.52 24.52 -0.77
C TYR A 146 10.05 25.95 -0.88
N ASN A 147 9.28 26.84 -1.49
CA ASN A 147 9.63 28.25 -1.60
C ASN A 147 8.62 29.12 -0.84
N TRP A 148 9.08 30.05 0.00
CA TRP A 148 8.22 31.04 0.66
C TRP A 148 8.95 32.35 0.92
N LYS A 149 8.21 33.43 1.15
CA LYS A 149 8.78 34.75 1.46
C LYS A 149 8.59 35.14 2.93
N ASP A 150 9.68 35.46 3.61
CA ASP A 150 9.70 36.03 4.96
C ASP A 150 10.55 37.31 4.96
N PRO A 151 9.93 38.51 4.84
CA PRO A 151 10.65 39.79 4.79
C PRO A 151 11.56 40.07 5.99
N ARG A 152 11.44 39.32 7.10
CA ARG A 152 12.32 39.42 8.28
C ARG A 152 13.70 38.80 8.06
N LEU A 153 13.90 38.10 6.94
CA LEU A 153 15.15 37.42 6.57
C LEU A 153 15.88 38.08 5.39
N ALA A 154 15.34 39.18 4.85
CA ALA A 154 16.01 40.03 3.87
C ALA A 154 17.28 40.67 4.46
N PHE A 155 18.29 40.88 3.63
CA PHE A 155 19.60 41.41 4.02
C PHE A 155 20.24 42.23 2.88
N ASP A 156 21.13 43.17 3.21
CA ASP A 156 21.84 43.96 2.20
C ASP A 156 22.96 43.14 1.55
N THR A 157 22.95 43.08 0.21
CA THR A 157 23.99 42.43 -0.58
C THR A 157 25.33 43.17 -0.50
N GLY A 158 25.31 44.48 -0.22
CA GLY A 158 26.49 45.31 -0.01
C GLY A 158 27.23 45.02 1.30
N GLU A 159 26.51 44.63 2.36
CA GLU A 159 27.13 44.22 3.64
C GLU A 159 27.58 42.75 3.61
N MET A 160 26.79 41.86 2.99
CA MET A 160 27.05 40.41 3.01
C MET A 160 27.95 39.92 1.86
N GLY A 161 28.16 40.71 0.80
CA GLY A 161 28.99 40.35 -0.34
C GLY A 161 28.44 39.21 -1.22
N THR A 162 27.18 38.83 -1.02
CA THR A 162 26.47 37.76 -1.75
C THR A 162 24.99 38.11 -1.91
N ASN A 163 24.34 37.52 -2.91
CA ASN A 163 22.89 37.64 -3.13
C ASN A 163 22.10 36.52 -2.43
N ARG A 164 22.79 35.49 -1.90
CA ARG A 164 22.21 34.26 -1.35
C ARG A 164 23.08 33.72 -0.22
N LEU A 165 22.45 33.30 0.89
CA LEU A 165 23.09 32.58 1.98
C LEU A 165 22.73 31.10 1.86
N GLU A 166 23.74 30.23 1.91
CA GLU A 166 23.57 28.79 1.69
C GLU A 166 23.92 27.99 2.95
N PHE A 167 23.02 27.11 3.36
CA PHE A 167 23.19 26.25 4.53
C PHE A 167 22.93 24.80 4.12
N GLY A 168 23.93 23.92 4.27
CA GLY A 168 23.80 22.50 3.98
C GLY A 168 23.62 21.65 5.25
N GLN A 169 22.84 20.57 5.15
CA GLN A 169 22.77 19.48 6.13
C GLN A 169 22.53 19.98 7.57
N GLU A 170 23.45 19.73 8.50
CA GLU A 170 23.34 20.15 9.91
C GLU A 170 23.19 21.66 10.08
N ALA A 171 23.87 22.47 9.26
CA ALA A 171 23.74 23.92 9.27
C ALA A 171 22.34 24.37 8.83
N ALA A 172 21.72 23.66 7.87
CA ALA A 172 20.33 23.90 7.47
C ALA A 172 19.36 23.58 8.63
N VAL A 173 19.55 22.44 9.32
CA VAL A 173 18.74 22.05 10.49
C VAL A 173 18.87 23.08 11.62
N ALA A 174 20.10 23.49 11.95
CA ALA A 174 20.34 24.50 12.97
C ALA A 174 19.70 25.86 12.62
N LYS A 175 19.82 26.30 11.35
CA LYS A 175 19.19 27.54 10.90
C LYS A 175 17.65 27.44 10.91
N LEU A 176 17.07 26.34 10.44
CA LEU A 176 15.63 26.05 10.46
C LEU A 176 15.01 26.03 11.86
N ALA A 177 15.80 25.74 12.91
CA ALA A 177 15.36 25.85 14.30
C ALA A 177 15.29 27.31 14.81
N THR A 178 15.99 28.25 14.16
CA THR A 178 15.99 29.68 14.50
C THR A 178 15.02 30.52 13.68
N ILE A 179 14.71 30.12 12.44
CA ILE A 179 13.81 30.84 11.53
C ILE A 179 12.42 30.22 11.49
N TRP A 180 11.43 31.01 11.09
CA TRP A 180 10.12 30.45 10.79
C TRP A 180 10.17 29.62 9.51
N ASN A 181 9.45 28.50 9.49
CA ASN A 181 9.31 27.64 8.32
C ASN A 181 7.90 26.99 8.31
N PRO A 182 7.40 26.57 7.13
CA PRO A 182 6.00 26.17 6.97
C PRO A 182 5.62 24.80 7.57
N GLN A 183 6.57 24.04 8.13
CA GLN A 183 6.34 22.77 8.85
C GLN A 183 5.51 21.74 8.06
N ILE A 184 5.89 21.58 6.79
CA ILE A 184 5.31 20.58 5.89
C ILE A 184 5.83 19.19 6.27
N LYS A 185 4.95 18.20 6.27
CA LYS A 185 5.28 16.78 6.48
C LYS A 185 4.77 15.95 5.30
N ILE A 186 5.54 14.93 4.93
CA ILE A 186 5.07 13.88 4.02
C ILE A 186 4.21 12.92 4.85
N THR A 187 2.96 12.68 4.45
CA THR A 187 1.99 11.92 5.26
C THR A 187 1.94 10.44 4.96
N ASN A 188 2.40 10.02 3.78
CA ASN A 188 2.41 8.63 3.32
C ASN A 188 3.81 8.00 3.33
N ILE A 189 4.69 8.46 4.22
CA ILE A 189 6.06 7.94 4.38
C ILE A 189 6.11 6.84 5.45
N ILE A 190 6.79 5.74 5.18
CA ILE A 190 7.07 4.70 6.18
C ILE A 190 8.33 5.12 6.94
N GLU A 191 8.14 5.73 8.11
CA GLU A 191 9.18 6.48 8.86
C GLU A 191 10.44 5.65 9.18
N LYS A 192 10.32 4.32 9.30
CA LYS A 192 11.39 3.40 9.77
C LYS A 192 12.73 3.57 9.03
N ASP A 193 12.68 3.74 7.72
CA ASP A 193 13.85 3.73 6.83
C ASP A 193 13.99 5.07 6.06
N ALA A 194 13.42 6.16 6.61
CA ALA A 194 13.37 7.47 5.96
C ALA A 194 14.64 8.31 6.20
N GLN A 195 15.31 8.70 5.12
CA GLN A 195 16.45 9.63 5.13
C GLN A 195 16.01 10.97 4.52
N ILE A 196 16.19 12.07 5.24
CA ILE A 196 15.86 13.44 4.79
C ILE A 196 17.09 14.32 4.99
N VAL A 197 17.66 14.83 3.90
CA VAL A 197 18.82 15.72 3.90
C VAL A 197 18.39 17.11 3.43
N PRO A 198 18.31 18.12 4.33
CA PRO A 198 17.92 19.48 3.97
C PRO A 198 19.10 20.30 3.42
N GLY A 199 18.81 21.16 2.45
CA GLY A 199 19.58 22.34 2.09
C GLY A 199 18.67 23.57 2.16
N LEU A 200 19.08 24.60 2.88
CA LEU A 200 18.33 25.84 3.07
C LEU A 200 19.08 26.98 2.39
N PHE A 201 18.36 27.78 1.62
CA PHE A 201 18.88 28.97 0.97
C PHE A 201 18.00 30.18 1.31
N ILE A 202 18.63 31.32 1.58
CA ILE A 202 17.96 32.59 1.89
C ILE A 202 18.48 33.65 0.92
N HIS A 203 17.60 34.24 0.14
CA HIS A 203 17.91 35.30 -0.81
C HIS A 203 17.81 36.68 -0.17
N TYR A 204 18.52 37.66 -0.73
CA TYR A 204 18.63 39.03 -0.22
C TYR A 204 17.28 39.74 0.00
N ASP A 205 16.25 39.39 -0.76
CA ASP A 205 14.91 40.00 -0.72
C ASP A 205 13.94 39.33 0.28
N GLY A 206 14.41 38.33 1.03
CA GLY A 206 13.62 37.53 1.97
C GLY A 206 12.90 36.33 1.37
N GLU A 207 13.16 35.96 0.11
CA GLU A 207 12.75 34.67 -0.46
C GLU A 207 13.58 33.52 0.13
N VAL A 208 12.92 32.45 0.57
CA VAL A 208 13.53 31.31 1.28
C VAL A 208 13.18 30.01 0.58
N GLU A 209 14.22 29.30 0.17
CA GLU A 209 14.12 28.03 -0.54
C GLU A 209 14.64 26.90 0.36
N LEU A 210 13.80 25.91 0.65
CA LEU A 210 14.17 24.70 1.35
C LEU A 210 14.09 23.51 0.39
N ILE A 211 15.25 22.98 0.01
CA ILE A 211 15.34 21.68 -0.67
C ILE A 211 15.45 20.59 0.40
N GLN A 212 14.68 19.52 0.27
CA GLN A 212 14.81 18.30 1.04
C GLN A 212 15.02 17.12 0.10
N ARG A 213 16.24 16.57 0.11
CA ARG A 213 16.53 15.30 -0.55
C ARG A 213 16.02 14.18 0.35
N VAL A 214 14.93 13.55 -0.06
CA VAL A 214 14.27 12.47 0.66
C VAL A 214 14.52 11.15 -0.04
N LYS A 215 15.00 10.15 0.71
CA LYS A 215 15.03 8.75 0.29
C LYS A 215 14.26 7.93 1.32
N ALA A 216 13.15 7.32 0.91
CA ALA A 216 12.32 6.52 1.81
C ALA A 216 11.44 5.52 1.05
N THR A 217 10.68 4.73 1.80
CA THR A 217 9.53 3.97 1.28
C THR A 217 8.24 4.74 1.54
N PHE A 218 7.35 4.76 0.56
CA PHE A 218 6.07 5.47 0.60
C PHE A 218 4.91 4.51 0.35
N GLU A 219 3.80 4.72 1.05
CA GLU A 219 2.53 4.01 0.83
C GLU A 219 1.78 4.63 -0.35
N THR A 220 1.30 3.79 -1.27
CA THR A 220 0.49 4.25 -2.41
C THR A 220 -0.51 3.16 -2.82
N LYS A 221 -1.79 3.53 -2.95
CA LYS A 221 -2.82 2.58 -3.39
C LYS A 221 -2.69 2.33 -4.90
N LEU A 222 -2.18 1.16 -5.27
CA LEU A 222 -2.10 0.71 -6.65
C LEU A 222 -3.45 0.14 -7.10
N ASN A 223 -3.78 0.23 -8.40
CA ASN A 223 -4.95 -0.43 -8.98
C ASN A 223 -4.53 -1.52 -9.97
N LEU A 224 -4.76 -2.79 -9.62
CA LEU A 224 -4.40 -3.95 -10.45
C LEU A 224 -5.58 -4.50 -11.29
N ASP A 225 -6.71 -3.78 -11.39
CA ASP A 225 -7.86 -4.21 -12.19
C ASP A 225 -7.51 -4.41 -13.68
N ALA A 226 -6.64 -3.57 -14.25
CA ALA A 226 -6.18 -3.65 -15.63
C ALA A 226 -4.92 -4.52 -15.82
N PHE A 227 -4.46 -5.25 -14.80
CA PHE A 227 -3.18 -5.96 -14.83
C PHE A 227 -3.14 -7.05 -15.92
N PRO A 228 -2.07 -7.11 -16.75
CA PRO A 228 -0.78 -6.41 -16.65
C PRO A 228 -0.61 -5.18 -17.57
N PHE A 229 -1.70 -4.59 -18.06
CA PHE A 229 -1.68 -3.39 -18.92
C PHE A 229 -1.86 -2.08 -18.13
N ASP A 230 -1.85 -2.17 -16.81
CA ASP A 230 -2.12 -1.09 -15.86
C ASP A 230 -1.15 0.09 -15.93
N SER A 231 -1.68 1.27 -15.61
CA SER A 231 -0.92 2.49 -15.35
C SER A 231 -1.19 2.94 -13.92
N GLN A 232 -0.14 3.27 -13.18
CA GLN A 232 -0.17 3.60 -11.77
C GLN A 232 0.18 5.06 -11.52
N SER A 233 -0.32 5.59 -10.40
CA SER A 233 -0.03 6.92 -9.89
C SER A 233 0.64 6.78 -8.53
N LEU A 234 1.97 6.83 -8.49
CA LEU A 234 2.72 6.79 -7.23
C LEU A 234 2.53 8.13 -6.49
N LEU A 235 2.01 8.07 -5.26
CA LEU A 235 1.64 9.24 -4.47
C LEU A 235 2.80 9.73 -3.60
N VAL A 236 3.00 11.05 -3.56
CA VAL A 236 3.71 11.75 -2.48
C VAL A 236 2.78 12.84 -1.94
N ALA A 237 2.29 12.66 -0.71
CA ALA A 237 1.31 13.55 -0.09
C ALA A 237 1.98 14.44 0.96
N MET A 238 1.92 15.76 0.75
CA MET A 238 2.57 16.78 1.58
C MET A 238 1.51 17.64 2.29
N LEU A 239 1.58 17.70 3.61
CA LEU A 239 0.58 18.35 4.48
C LEU A 239 1.25 19.44 5.33
N SER A 240 0.68 20.65 5.38
CA SER A 240 1.07 21.61 6.42
C SER A 240 0.54 21.12 7.76
N SER A 241 1.43 20.59 8.59
CA SER A 241 1.05 19.83 9.79
C SER A 241 0.73 20.72 11.01
N LYS A 242 1.24 21.95 11.01
CA LYS A 242 1.18 22.90 12.14
C LYS A 242 0.26 24.10 11.88
N TYR A 243 -0.01 24.43 10.62
CA TYR A 243 -0.68 25.66 10.22
C TYR A 243 -1.93 25.40 9.39
N ASN A 244 -2.98 26.17 9.64
CA ASN A 244 -4.29 25.96 9.01
C ASN A 244 -4.42 26.62 7.63
N SER A 245 -5.53 26.33 6.94
CA SER A 245 -5.88 26.80 5.59
C SER A 245 -5.93 28.32 5.39
N ASN A 246 -5.88 29.09 6.47
CA ASN A 246 -5.96 30.55 6.49
C ASN A 246 -4.58 31.17 6.84
N GLN A 247 -3.66 30.37 7.37
CA GLN A 247 -2.27 30.76 7.67
C GLN A 247 -1.32 30.44 6.52
N ILE A 248 -1.49 29.28 5.88
CA ILE A 248 -0.67 28.81 4.76
C ILE A 248 -1.56 28.36 3.60
N ALA A 249 -1.11 28.67 2.39
CA ALA A 249 -1.57 28.08 1.14
C ALA A 249 -0.41 27.27 0.55
N LEU A 250 -0.67 26.01 0.18
CA LEU A 250 0.26 25.24 -0.66
C LEU A 250 -0.12 25.52 -2.11
N THR A 251 0.80 26.12 -2.84
CA THR A 251 0.61 26.61 -4.20
C THR A 251 1.55 25.88 -5.15
N GLN A 252 1.27 26.01 -6.45
CA GLN A 252 2.20 25.65 -7.49
C GLN A 252 2.08 26.70 -8.59
N ASP A 253 3.16 27.44 -8.86
CA ASP A 253 3.23 28.40 -9.96
C ASP A 253 3.98 27.81 -11.19
N GLN A 254 4.30 28.65 -12.18
CA GLN A 254 4.99 28.19 -13.38
C GLN A 254 6.46 27.82 -13.12
N ASN A 255 7.11 28.43 -12.12
CA ASN A 255 8.47 28.07 -11.72
C ASN A 255 8.46 26.75 -10.95
N ASP A 256 7.54 26.59 -9.98
CA ASP A 256 7.34 25.31 -9.29
C ASP A 256 7.05 24.15 -10.27
N LEU A 257 6.33 24.42 -11.36
CA LEU A 257 6.07 23.47 -12.45
C LEU A 257 7.30 23.18 -13.31
N ASN A 258 8.11 24.20 -13.65
CA ASN A 258 9.33 24.05 -14.44
C ASN A 258 10.42 23.26 -13.68
N GLU A 259 10.43 23.37 -12.36
CA GLU A 259 11.37 22.70 -11.45
C GLU A 259 10.87 21.33 -11.00
N SER A 260 9.58 21.03 -11.19
CA SER A 260 9.01 19.71 -11.00
C SER A 260 9.28 18.81 -12.20
N GLY A 261 9.83 17.62 -11.96
CA GLY A 261 10.25 16.77 -13.08
C GLY A 261 10.70 15.37 -12.69
N LEU A 262 11.01 14.60 -13.73
CA LEU A 262 11.62 13.28 -13.63
C LEU A 262 13.05 13.40 -14.15
N ASP A 263 13.99 12.67 -13.53
CA ASP A 263 15.32 12.50 -14.10
C ASP A 263 15.22 11.92 -15.54
N PRO A 264 15.84 12.55 -16.57
CA PRO A 264 15.78 12.07 -17.95
C PRO A 264 16.30 10.63 -18.14
N ASP A 265 17.18 10.16 -17.27
CA ASP A 265 17.75 8.82 -17.28
C ASP A 265 17.00 7.83 -16.35
N LEU A 266 15.87 8.22 -15.75
CA LEU A 266 15.04 7.42 -14.82
C LEU A 266 14.56 6.10 -15.47
N LYS A 267 15.22 5.00 -15.12
CA LYS A 267 14.92 3.64 -15.61
C LYS A 267 14.42 2.76 -14.48
N VAL A 268 13.13 2.41 -14.53
CA VAL A 268 12.45 1.60 -13.50
C VAL A 268 12.12 0.23 -14.09
N ASN A 269 12.57 -0.86 -13.45
CA ASN A 269 12.43 -2.21 -13.99
C ASN A 269 10.96 -2.62 -14.16
N GLY A 270 10.53 -2.90 -15.39
CA GLY A 270 9.15 -3.27 -15.72
C GLY A 270 8.17 -2.09 -15.87
N TRP A 271 8.64 -0.84 -15.85
CA TRP A 271 7.80 0.36 -15.89
C TRP A 271 8.36 1.43 -16.85
N LYS A 272 7.47 2.25 -17.41
CA LYS A 272 7.81 3.48 -18.14
C LYS A 272 7.26 4.69 -17.38
N PRO A 273 8.09 5.68 -17.02
CA PRO A 273 7.58 6.96 -16.50
C PRO A 273 6.75 7.70 -17.55
N GLN A 274 5.78 8.47 -17.11
CA GLN A 274 4.89 9.30 -17.96
C GLN A 274 4.94 10.80 -17.61
N GLY A 275 5.25 11.15 -16.37
CA GLY A 275 5.32 12.54 -15.88
C GLY A 275 4.90 12.66 -14.42
N ILE A 276 4.81 13.90 -13.93
CA ILE A 276 4.25 14.24 -12.61
C ILE A 276 3.01 15.10 -12.82
N SER A 277 2.00 14.89 -11.99
CA SER A 277 0.83 15.76 -11.84
C SER A 277 0.60 16.10 -10.38
N PHE A 278 0.02 17.26 -10.10
CA PHE A 278 -0.20 17.74 -8.73
C PHE A 278 -1.69 17.97 -8.49
N LYS A 279 -2.14 17.72 -7.26
CA LYS A 279 -3.51 17.97 -6.83
C LYS A 279 -3.52 18.58 -5.43
N MET A 280 -3.94 19.84 -5.33
CA MET A 280 -4.15 20.52 -4.06
C MET A 280 -5.45 20.01 -3.43
N THR A 281 -5.40 19.62 -2.17
CA THR A 281 -6.54 19.11 -1.39
C THR A 281 -6.55 19.72 0.02
N GLN A 282 -7.61 19.44 0.78
CA GLN A 282 -7.71 19.86 2.18
C GLN A 282 -8.08 18.67 3.04
N LEU A 283 -7.39 18.52 4.16
CA LEU A 283 -7.73 17.53 5.20
C LEU A 283 -8.29 18.25 6.43
N ARG A 284 -9.19 17.59 7.14
CA ARG A 284 -9.69 18.06 8.44
C ARG A 284 -8.84 17.44 9.54
N ALA A 285 -8.16 18.26 10.33
CA ALA A 285 -7.38 17.84 11.48
C ALA A 285 -8.28 17.38 12.64
N TRP A 286 -7.69 16.67 13.60
CA TRP A 286 -8.35 16.17 14.81
C TRP A 286 -8.98 17.29 15.67
N ASN A 287 -8.40 18.49 15.66
CA ASN A 287 -8.95 19.69 16.31
C ASN A 287 -10.08 20.37 15.50
N GLY A 288 -10.53 19.75 14.40
CA GLY A 288 -11.62 20.22 13.55
C GLY A 288 -11.24 21.24 12.48
N ALA A 289 -10.02 21.81 12.51
CA ALA A 289 -9.54 22.80 11.55
C ALA A 289 -9.18 22.16 10.19
N PHE A 290 -9.19 22.97 9.12
CA PHE A 290 -8.72 22.54 7.81
C PHE A 290 -7.22 22.82 7.64
N LEU A 291 -6.49 21.81 7.16
CA LEU A 291 -5.08 21.89 6.74
C LEU A 291 -5.00 21.86 5.22
N ARG A 292 -3.94 22.44 4.64
CA ARG A 292 -3.63 22.32 3.21
C ARG A 292 -2.79 21.08 2.95
N GLN A 293 -3.17 20.30 1.95
CA GLN A 293 -2.39 19.20 1.40
C GLN A 293 -2.11 19.46 -0.09
N ILE A 294 -0.96 19.01 -0.58
CA ILE A 294 -0.69 18.87 -2.00
C ILE A 294 -0.23 17.42 -2.27
N GLU A 295 -0.86 16.80 -3.26
CA GLU A 295 -0.63 15.41 -3.66
C GLU A 295 0.10 15.41 -5.00
N ALA A 296 1.40 15.17 -4.98
CA ALA A 296 2.16 14.89 -6.19
C ALA A 296 1.94 13.43 -6.61
N ARG A 297 1.74 13.21 -7.90
CA ARG A 297 1.42 11.91 -8.51
C ARG A 297 2.34 11.63 -9.67
N VAL A 298 3.23 10.67 -9.51
CA VAL A 298 4.14 10.20 -10.57
C VAL A 298 3.43 9.12 -11.39
N GLY A 299 3.18 9.40 -12.67
CA GLY A 299 2.54 8.48 -13.60
C GLY A 299 3.53 7.44 -14.12
N MET A 300 3.19 6.15 -13.99
CA MET A 300 4.02 5.01 -14.41
C MET A 300 3.17 3.99 -15.19
N LYS A 301 3.46 3.73 -16.47
CA LYS A 301 2.78 2.67 -17.26
C LYS A 301 3.58 1.38 -17.22
N ARG A 302 2.93 0.24 -16.97
CA ARG A 302 3.60 -1.08 -16.89
C ARG A 302 4.13 -1.53 -18.26
N ILE A 303 5.21 -2.29 -18.27
CA ILE A 303 5.74 -3.00 -19.44
C ILE A 303 5.26 -4.47 -19.36
N PRO A 304 4.22 -4.87 -20.13
CA PRO A 304 3.55 -6.16 -19.92
C PRO A 304 4.37 -7.36 -20.40
N ASN A 305 5.23 -7.21 -21.42
CA ASN A 305 5.78 -8.32 -22.22
C ASN A 305 6.44 -9.43 -21.38
N ALA A 306 7.29 -9.08 -20.42
CA ALA A 306 7.98 -10.06 -19.57
C ALA A 306 7.01 -10.78 -18.60
N ILE A 307 6.03 -10.05 -18.08
CA ILE A 307 5.00 -10.57 -17.17
C ILE A 307 4.09 -11.55 -17.93
N LEU A 308 3.59 -11.15 -19.11
CA LEU A 308 2.83 -12.01 -20.03
C LEU A 308 3.59 -13.31 -20.32
N GLY A 309 4.86 -13.22 -20.72
CA GLY A 309 5.69 -14.41 -20.99
C GLY A 309 5.77 -15.37 -19.80
N SER A 310 5.98 -14.84 -18.57
CA SER A 310 6.04 -15.65 -17.35
C SER A 310 4.70 -16.25 -16.90
N ILE A 311 3.56 -15.72 -17.34
CA ILE A 311 2.22 -16.24 -17.02
C ILE A 311 1.78 -17.26 -18.06
N PHE A 312 1.77 -16.86 -19.34
CA PHE A 312 1.18 -17.65 -20.42
C PHE A 312 1.98 -18.92 -20.74
N THR A 313 3.31 -18.89 -20.61
CA THR A 313 4.16 -20.06 -20.91
C THR A 313 3.86 -21.26 -19.98
N PRO A 314 3.92 -21.15 -18.64
CA PRO A 314 3.53 -22.26 -17.78
C PRO A 314 2.04 -22.57 -17.88
N PHE A 315 1.17 -21.56 -18.02
CA PHE A 315 -0.28 -21.76 -18.18
C PHE A 315 -0.60 -22.70 -19.35
N PHE A 316 -0.15 -22.36 -20.57
CA PHE A 316 -0.37 -23.23 -21.73
C PHE A 316 0.30 -24.60 -21.57
N LEU A 317 1.50 -24.67 -20.99
CA LEU A 317 2.20 -25.94 -20.76
C LEU A 317 1.40 -26.90 -19.87
N THR A 318 0.72 -26.41 -18.83
CA THR A 318 -0.16 -27.25 -18.00
C THR A 318 -1.39 -27.79 -18.74
N LEU A 319 -1.84 -27.11 -19.80
CA LEU A 319 -3.08 -27.45 -20.52
C LEU A 319 -2.84 -28.26 -21.81
N ILE A 320 -1.71 -28.08 -22.51
CA ILE A 320 -1.43 -28.71 -23.82
C ILE A 320 -1.43 -30.25 -23.73
N VAL A 321 -0.66 -30.83 -22.81
CA VAL A 321 -0.51 -32.30 -22.69
C VAL A 321 -1.84 -33.03 -22.44
N PRO A 322 -2.65 -32.69 -21.42
CA PRO A 322 -3.92 -33.37 -21.19
C PRO A 322 -4.97 -33.09 -22.28
N THR A 323 -4.90 -31.93 -22.95
CA THR A 323 -5.73 -31.63 -24.13
C THR A 323 -5.42 -32.60 -25.28
N ILE A 324 -4.14 -32.82 -25.59
CA ILE A 324 -3.72 -33.80 -26.61
C ILE A 324 -4.20 -35.21 -26.22
N PHE A 325 -4.04 -35.63 -24.96
CA PHE A 325 -4.47 -36.94 -24.45
C PHE A 325 -5.99 -37.15 -24.41
N THR A 326 -6.78 -36.07 -24.51
CA THR A 326 -8.25 -36.11 -24.44
C THR A 326 -8.89 -36.05 -25.81
N PHE A 327 -8.45 -35.11 -26.65
CA PHE A 327 -9.10 -34.82 -27.92
C PHE A 327 -8.38 -35.49 -29.10
N PHE A 328 -7.05 -35.51 -29.14
CA PHE A 328 -6.30 -35.88 -30.35
C PHE A 328 -5.66 -37.27 -30.31
N ALA A 329 -5.25 -37.77 -29.15
CA ALA A 329 -4.62 -39.09 -29.00
C ALA A 329 -5.61 -40.14 -28.48
N ASN A 330 -5.51 -41.38 -29.00
CA ASN A 330 -6.30 -42.53 -28.55
C ASN A 330 -5.68 -43.14 -27.27
N VAL A 331 -5.76 -42.40 -26.16
CA VAL A 331 -5.26 -42.80 -24.84
C VAL A 331 -6.41 -43.31 -23.96
N ASP A 332 -6.17 -44.36 -23.18
CA ASP A 332 -7.14 -44.89 -22.21
C ASP A 332 -7.56 -43.89 -21.13
N LEU A 333 -8.70 -44.17 -20.48
CA LEU A 333 -9.27 -43.29 -19.47
C LEU A 333 -8.32 -43.02 -18.29
N ALA A 334 -7.64 -44.04 -17.78
CA ALA A 334 -6.81 -43.89 -16.58
C ALA A 334 -5.58 -42.97 -16.81
N PRO A 335 -4.72 -43.16 -17.83
CA PRO A 335 -3.63 -42.23 -18.12
C PRO A 335 -4.12 -40.80 -18.46
N ARG A 336 -5.29 -40.66 -19.11
CA ARG A 336 -5.90 -39.36 -19.39
C ARG A 336 -6.34 -38.63 -18.11
N LEU A 337 -6.93 -39.34 -17.14
CA LEU A 337 -7.29 -38.77 -15.84
C LEU A 337 -6.06 -38.43 -14.98
N VAL A 338 -4.97 -39.20 -15.09
CA VAL A 338 -3.68 -38.86 -14.46
C VAL A 338 -3.12 -37.56 -15.04
N ALA A 339 -3.17 -37.38 -16.37
CA ALA A 339 -2.73 -36.14 -17.02
C ALA A 339 -3.57 -34.92 -16.57
N TRP A 340 -4.90 -35.05 -16.47
CA TRP A 340 -5.74 -33.98 -15.91
C TRP A 340 -5.48 -33.70 -14.43
N SER A 341 -5.24 -34.74 -13.62
CA SER A 341 -4.91 -34.59 -12.19
C SER A 341 -3.64 -33.77 -11.99
N GLY A 342 -2.59 -34.07 -12.77
CA GLY A 342 -1.34 -33.30 -12.77
C GLY A 342 -1.53 -31.86 -13.26
N SER A 343 -2.34 -31.66 -14.31
CA SER A 343 -2.69 -30.34 -14.84
C SER A 343 -3.41 -29.46 -13.82
N ILE A 344 -4.42 -30.01 -13.13
CA ILE A 344 -5.18 -29.30 -12.10
C ILE A 344 -4.27 -28.89 -10.95
N LEU A 345 -3.44 -29.80 -10.43
CA LEU A 345 -2.48 -29.51 -9.37
C LEU A 345 -1.49 -28.41 -9.78
N ALA A 346 -0.95 -28.49 -11.00
CA ALA A 346 0.00 -27.51 -11.51
C ALA A 346 -0.63 -26.12 -11.73
N LEU A 347 -1.86 -26.05 -12.24
CA LEU A 347 -2.56 -24.77 -12.41
C LEU A 347 -2.98 -24.16 -11.05
N VAL A 348 -3.40 -24.97 -10.07
CA VAL A 348 -3.66 -24.48 -8.70
C VAL A 348 -2.39 -23.91 -8.07
N ALA A 349 -1.24 -24.58 -8.22
CA ALA A 349 0.04 -24.08 -7.73
C ALA A 349 0.47 -22.77 -8.43
N LEU A 350 0.23 -22.65 -9.74
CA LEU A 350 0.48 -21.42 -10.50
C LEU A 350 -0.42 -20.28 -10.00
N THR A 351 -1.73 -20.51 -9.88
CA THR A 351 -2.70 -19.54 -9.36
C THR A 351 -2.31 -19.06 -7.96
N PHE A 352 -1.99 -19.97 -7.03
CA PHE A 352 -1.53 -19.63 -5.68
C PHE A 352 -0.24 -18.77 -5.69
N THR A 353 0.73 -19.14 -6.54
CA THR A 353 1.99 -18.37 -6.69
C THR A 353 1.72 -16.93 -7.12
N PHE A 354 0.74 -16.70 -8.01
CA PHE A 354 0.33 -15.36 -8.43
C PHE A 354 -0.50 -14.64 -7.37
N SER A 355 -1.38 -15.32 -6.63
CA SER A 355 -2.14 -14.71 -5.52
C SER A 355 -1.24 -14.25 -4.37
N VAL A 356 -0.18 -14.98 -4.04
CA VAL A 356 0.81 -14.56 -3.03
C VAL A 356 1.64 -13.37 -3.53
N ARG A 357 2.00 -13.34 -4.82
CA ARG A 357 2.78 -12.24 -5.41
C ARG A 357 1.95 -10.96 -5.64
N TYR A 358 0.66 -11.10 -5.91
CA TYR A 358 -0.28 -10.01 -6.18
C TYR A 358 -1.58 -10.19 -5.37
N PRO A 359 -1.56 -9.97 -4.03
CA PRO A 359 -2.75 -10.15 -3.18
C PRO A 359 -3.92 -9.22 -3.52
N TRP A 360 -3.62 -8.07 -4.12
CA TRP A 360 -4.58 -7.03 -4.50
C TRP A 360 -5.03 -7.15 -5.97
N LEU A 361 -4.78 -8.30 -6.61
CA LEU A 361 -5.17 -8.55 -8.00
C LEU A 361 -6.71 -8.64 -8.11
N GLY A 362 -7.32 -7.67 -8.80
CA GLY A 362 -8.77 -7.64 -9.00
C GLY A 362 -9.30 -8.86 -9.75
N SER A 363 -10.52 -9.30 -9.43
CA SER A 363 -11.20 -10.40 -10.13
C SER A 363 -11.44 -10.11 -11.62
N ASN A 364 -11.48 -8.81 -11.98
CA ASN A 364 -11.63 -8.33 -13.34
C ASN A 364 -10.30 -8.32 -14.12
N SER A 365 -9.14 -8.54 -13.46
CA SER A 365 -7.84 -8.60 -14.13
C SER A 365 -7.77 -9.73 -15.16
N LEU A 366 -7.01 -9.52 -16.22
CA LEU A 366 -6.84 -10.53 -17.28
C LEU A 366 -6.32 -11.86 -16.70
N VAL A 367 -5.40 -11.79 -15.74
CA VAL A 367 -4.76 -12.95 -15.12
C VAL A 367 -5.75 -13.77 -14.29
N SER A 368 -6.60 -13.12 -13.49
CA SER A 368 -7.65 -13.81 -12.73
C SER A 368 -8.68 -14.47 -13.65
N GLN A 369 -9.10 -13.76 -14.71
CA GLN A 369 -10.03 -14.30 -15.71
C GLN A 369 -9.43 -15.49 -16.49
N ILE A 370 -8.14 -15.46 -16.82
CA ILE A 370 -7.45 -16.55 -17.53
C ILE A 370 -7.31 -17.80 -16.66
N PHE A 371 -6.90 -17.67 -15.39
CA PHE A 371 -6.83 -18.83 -14.49
C PHE A 371 -8.22 -19.43 -14.22
N THR A 372 -9.25 -18.59 -14.06
CA THR A 372 -10.64 -19.03 -13.95
C THR A 372 -11.10 -19.81 -15.20
N ALA A 373 -10.80 -19.28 -16.40
CA ALA A 373 -11.11 -19.96 -17.66
C ALA A 373 -10.34 -21.28 -17.82
N GLY A 374 -9.06 -21.34 -17.40
CA GLY A 374 -8.25 -22.55 -17.41
C GLY A 374 -8.82 -23.65 -16.50
N HIS A 375 -9.24 -23.30 -15.29
CA HIS A 375 -9.91 -24.25 -14.38
C HIS A 375 -11.27 -24.71 -14.92
N ALA A 376 -12.06 -23.83 -15.56
CA ALA A 376 -13.30 -24.22 -16.22
C ALA A 376 -13.05 -25.19 -17.39
N PHE A 377 -12.01 -24.95 -18.20
CA PHE A 377 -11.59 -25.83 -19.29
C PHE A 377 -11.09 -27.19 -18.80
N GLN A 378 -10.33 -27.23 -17.70
CA GLN A 378 -9.95 -28.48 -17.01
C GLN A 378 -11.18 -29.27 -16.57
N LEU A 379 -12.14 -28.63 -15.89
CA LEU A 379 -13.37 -29.27 -15.42
C LEU A 379 -14.20 -29.84 -16.57
N ILE A 380 -14.43 -29.06 -17.63
CA ILE A 380 -15.15 -29.48 -18.83
C ILE A 380 -14.45 -30.70 -19.46
N SER A 381 -13.13 -30.65 -19.60
CA SER A 381 -12.37 -31.73 -20.26
C SER A 381 -12.29 -33.02 -19.43
N VAL A 382 -12.30 -32.93 -18.10
CA VAL A 382 -12.46 -34.09 -17.20
C VAL A 382 -13.87 -34.69 -17.31
N LEU A 383 -14.92 -33.86 -17.30
CA LEU A 383 -16.30 -34.33 -17.46
C LEU A 383 -16.50 -35.03 -18.81
N LEU A 384 -15.98 -34.45 -19.90
CA LEU A 384 -15.99 -35.08 -21.23
C LEU A 384 -15.16 -36.37 -21.28
N SER A 385 -14.01 -36.42 -20.57
CA SER A 385 -13.18 -37.62 -20.46
C SER A 385 -13.90 -38.79 -19.80
N ILE A 386 -14.67 -38.53 -18.75
CA ILE A 386 -15.42 -39.54 -17.98
C ILE A 386 -16.71 -39.97 -18.70
N THR A 387 -17.29 -39.09 -19.53
CA THR A 387 -18.58 -39.31 -20.22
C THR A 387 -18.42 -39.69 -21.70
N LEU A 388 -18.35 -38.72 -22.61
CA LEU A 388 -18.42 -38.94 -24.06
C LEU A 388 -17.16 -39.60 -24.63
N PHE A 389 -15.98 -39.28 -24.09
CA PHE A 389 -14.72 -39.93 -24.49
C PHE A 389 -14.39 -41.20 -23.68
N ASN A 390 -15.36 -41.76 -22.94
CA ASN A 390 -15.23 -43.01 -22.20
C ASN A 390 -15.99 -44.14 -22.91
N PRO A 391 -15.30 -45.18 -23.46
CA PRO A 391 -15.95 -46.27 -24.18
C PRO A 391 -17.08 -46.97 -23.41
N ASP A 392 -16.98 -47.11 -22.08
CA ASP A 392 -17.97 -47.85 -21.27
C ASP A 392 -19.20 -47.03 -20.85
N VAL A 393 -19.16 -45.72 -21.11
CA VAL A 393 -20.33 -44.84 -21.08
C VAL A 393 -20.89 -44.68 -22.49
N ALA A 394 -20.04 -44.46 -23.49
CA ALA A 394 -20.41 -44.36 -24.91
C ALA A 394 -21.20 -45.58 -25.42
N LYS A 395 -20.85 -46.81 -25.01
CA LYS A 395 -21.60 -48.05 -25.33
C LYS A 395 -23.07 -48.05 -24.86
N LYS A 396 -23.48 -47.13 -24.01
CA LYS A 396 -24.87 -46.99 -23.48
C LYS A 396 -25.68 -45.93 -24.24
N MET A 397 -25.07 -45.27 -25.21
CA MET A 397 -25.66 -44.24 -26.07
C MET A 397 -25.65 -44.72 -27.53
N ASP A 398 -26.32 -43.99 -28.43
CA ASP A 398 -26.24 -44.30 -29.85
C ASP A 398 -24.82 -44.06 -30.39
N ARG A 399 -24.27 -45.07 -31.08
CA ARG A 399 -22.89 -45.07 -31.59
C ARG A 399 -22.64 -43.96 -32.61
N PHE A 400 -23.60 -43.66 -33.47
CA PHE A 400 -23.46 -42.63 -34.50
C PHE A 400 -23.54 -41.24 -33.87
N ILE A 401 -24.49 -41.02 -32.96
CA ILE A 401 -24.61 -39.74 -32.23
C ILE A 401 -23.33 -39.45 -31.41
N VAL A 402 -22.79 -40.44 -30.71
CA VAL A 402 -21.54 -40.25 -29.95
C VAL A 402 -20.35 -40.00 -30.87
N ALA A 403 -20.20 -40.75 -31.96
CA ALA A 403 -19.07 -40.57 -32.88
C ALA A 403 -19.05 -39.16 -33.50
N GLU A 404 -20.21 -38.67 -33.93
CA GLU A 404 -20.36 -37.34 -34.51
C GLU A 404 -20.12 -36.23 -33.47
N LEU A 405 -20.72 -36.35 -32.29
CA LEU A 405 -20.53 -35.41 -31.19
C LEU A 405 -19.06 -35.36 -30.70
N VAL A 406 -18.38 -36.50 -30.66
CA VAL A 406 -16.93 -36.62 -30.41
C VAL A 406 -16.14 -35.89 -31.50
N SER A 407 -16.52 -36.01 -32.77
CA SER A 407 -15.87 -35.34 -33.91
C SER A 407 -15.93 -33.81 -33.77
N TYR A 408 -17.09 -33.25 -33.44
CA TYR A 408 -17.23 -31.81 -33.21
C TYR A 408 -16.51 -31.32 -31.96
N LEU A 409 -16.67 -32.00 -30.82
CA LEU A 409 -16.08 -31.56 -29.54
C LEU A 409 -14.55 -31.57 -29.55
N ARG A 410 -13.92 -32.42 -30.36
CA ARG A 410 -12.45 -32.47 -30.59
C ARG A 410 -11.87 -31.14 -31.04
N TRP A 411 -12.60 -30.36 -31.84
CA TRP A 411 -12.17 -29.06 -32.31
C TRP A 411 -12.86 -27.92 -31.56
N LEU A 412 -14.17 -28.04 -31.31
CA LEU A 412 -14.97 -26.98 -30.67
C LEU A 412 -14.46 -26.62 -29.27
N VAL A 413 -14.06 -27.59 -28.45
CA VAL A 413 -13.65 -27.33 -27.06
C VAL A 413 -12.26 -26.67 -26.98
N PRO A 414 -11.19 -27.17 -27.65
CA PRO A 414 -9.89 -26.49 -27.64
C PRO A 414 -9.90 -25.14 -28.39
N VAL A 415 -10.55 -25.05 -29.56
CA VAL A 415 -10.58 -23.81 -30.35
C VAL A 415 -11.48 -22.77 -29.71
N GLY A 416 -12.63 -23.17 -29.16
CA GLY A 416 -13.52 -22.28 -28.40
C GLY A 416 -12.83 -21.70 -27.15
N PHE A 417 -12.06 -22.53 -26.42
CA PHE A 417 -11.26 -22.07 -25.29
C PHE A 417 -10.19 -21.04 -25.69
N LEU A 418 -9.44 -21.29 -26.78
CA LEU A 418 -8.51 -20.30 -27.33
C LEU A 418 -9.23 -19.01 -27.75
N GLY A 419 -10.42 -19.10 -28.35
CA GLY A 419 -11.25 -17.95 -28.69
C GLY A 419 -11.65 -17.11 -27.47
N VAL A 420 -12.01 -17.76 -26.35
CA VAL A 420 -12.29 -17.08 -25.07
C VAL A 420 -11.04 -16.38 -24.54
N LEU A 421 -9.88 -17.06 -24.51
CA LEU A 421 -8.62 -16.46 -24.03
C LEU A 421 -8.20 -15.25 -24.88
N ILE A 422 -8.31 -15.34 -26.20
CA ILE A 422 -8.02 -14.24 -27.13
C ILE A 422 -8.98 -13.08 -26.89
N THR A 423 -10.30 -13.35 -26.84
CA THR A 423 -11.33 -12.31 -26.61
C THR A 423 -11.09 -11.57 -25.29
N LYS A 424 -10.80 -12.29 -24.20
CA LYS A 424 -10.47 -11.67 -22.91
C LYS A 424 -9.18 -10.85 -22.95
N SER A 425 -8.14 -11.38 -23.61
CA SER A 425 -6.86 -10.68 -23.75
C SER A 425 -6.96 -9.39 -24.57
N LEU A 426 -7.81 -9.38 -25.60
CA LEU A 426 -8.08 -8.19 -26.41
C LEU A 426 -8.89 -7.15 -25.64
N LEU A 427 -9.99 -7.55 -24.98
CA LEU A 427 -10.81 -6.62 -24.17
C LEU A 427 -9.96 -5.89 -23.12
N THR A 428 -9.26 -6.62 -22.25
CA THR A 428 -8.41 -5.98 -21.21
C THR A 428 -7.22 -5.19 -21.77
N ALA A 429 -6.88 -5.34 -23.06
CA ALA A 429 -5.83 -4.55 -23.73
C ALA A 429 -6.37 -3.33 -24.51
N PHE A 430 -7.69 -3.19 -24.69
CA PHE A 430 -8.33 -2.07 -25.39
C PHE A 430 -9.26 -1.23 -24.50
N ASP A 431 -9.73 -1.78 -23.37
CA ASP A 431 -10.59 -1.07 -22.42
C ASP A 431 -9.82 -0.08 -21.50
N TRP A 432 -8.48 0.06 -21.63
CA TRP A 432 -7.58 0.78 -20.70
C TRP A 432 -6.36 1.50 -21.33
#